data_AF-A0A0M0JJC9-F1
#
_entry.id   AF-A0A0M0JJC9-F1
#
_cell.length_a   1.000
_cell.length_b   1.000
_cell.length_c   1.000
_cell.angle_alpha   90.00
_cell.angle_beta   90.00
_cell.angle_gamma   90.00
#
_symmetry.space_group_name_H-M   'P 1'
#
loop_
_entity.id
_entity.type
_entity.pdbx_description
1 polymer ?
#
loop_
_entity_poly.entity_id
_entity_poly.type
_entity_poly.pdbx_seq_one_letter_code
_entity_poly.pdbx_strand_id
1 'polypeptide(L)'
;MHDEKLVALVAGVIGVWTVSVLILLVTLRLTLHVCVGISTAMVLIFLVALRRATLRFCASVRPFHILKTDQIDCEIRPPSDGVWHVLAFIWRVFGSGRLYQAFLRWLNRKYLHWDTRFEDLGQNAATEVLSYCRTYGVQVEPWVWEKSAGEYTTMNEWFTRKSSRTSSSTSATWASRSTSSTWSIRATSCTSRLQTTTATTHRLRARW
;
A
#
# COMPACT_ATOMS: atom_id res chain seq x y z
N MET A 1 5.23 -63.83 48.34
CA MET A 1 5.16 -64.17 46.90
C MET A 1 3.97 -63.52 46.16
N HIS A 2 2.83 -63.20 46.80
CA HIS A 2 1.75 -62.44 46.14
C HIS A 2 2.05 -60.94 46.02
N ASP A 3 2.70 -60.33 47.03
CA ASP A 3 3.01 -58.90 47.01
C ASP A 3 4.04 -58.50 45.95
N GLU A 4 5.04 -59.34 45.67
CA GLU A 4 6.05 -59.08 44.63
C GLU A 4 5.45 -59.02 43.23
N LYS A 5 4.43 -59.85 42.94
CA LYS A 5 3.72 -59.84 41.66
C LYS A 5 2.83 -58.61 41.53
N LEU A 6 2.20 -58.18 42.62
CA LEU A 6 1.38 -56.96 42.65
C LEU A 6 2.26 -55.72 42.44
N VAL A 7 3.39 -55.63 43.13
CA VAL A 7 4.36 -54.54 42.98
C VAL A 7 4.90 -54.48 41.54
N ALA A 8 5.24 -55.62 40.94
CA ALA A 8 5.67 -55.67 39.54
C ALA A 8 4.59 -55.23 38.56
N LEU A 9 3.32 -55.59 38.81
CA LEU A 9 2.18 -55.19 37.97
C LEU A 9 1.92 -53.67 38.07
N VAL A 10 1.94 -53.11 39.28
CA VAL A 10 1.78 -51.66 39.49
C VAL A 10 2.94 -50.89 38.86
N ALA A 11 4.18 -51.34 39.03
CA ALA A 11 5.35 -50.74 38.40
C ALA A 11 5.28 -50.81 36.86
N GLY A 12 4.79 -51.92 36.31
CA GLY A 12 4.56 -52.08 34.88
C GLY A 12 3.52 -51.11 34.32
N VAL A 13 2.40 -50.93 35.03
CA VAL A 13 1.36 -49.96 34.64
C VAL A 13 1.89 -48.53 34.69
N ILE A 14 2.62 -48.16 35.75
CA ILE A 14 3.25 -46.83 35.87
C ILE A 14 4.27 -46.62 34.74
N GLY A 15 5.08 -47.63 34.42
CA GLY A 15 6.03 -47.60 33.31
C GLY A 15 5.36 -47.36 31.96
N VAL A 16 4.27 -48.08 31.66
CA VAL A 16 3.53 -47.89 30.40
C VAL A 16 2.88 -46.50 30.34
N TRP A 17 2.33 -46.03 31.46
CA TRP A 17 1.65 -44.74 31.52
C TRP A 17 2.63 -43.57 31.33
N THR A 18 3.79 -43.64 32.00
CA THR A 18 4.86 -42.63 31.86
C THR A 18 5.43 -42.57 30.45
N VAL A 19 5.66 -43.71 29.79
CA VAL A 19 6.11 -43.74 28.39
C VAL A 19 5.03 -43.17 27.45
N SER A 20 3.76 -43.51 27.68
CA SER A 20 2.64 -43.00 26.87
C SER A 20 2.48 -41.48 26.98
N VAL A 21 2.57 -40.93 28.21
CA VAL A 21 2.55 -39.49 28.46
C VAL A 21 3.76 -38.81 27.81
N LEU A 22 4.95 -39.41 27.90
CA LEU A 22 6.16 -38.87 27.27
C LEU A 22 6.01 -38.80 25.75
N ILE A 23 5.51 -39.87 25.11
CA ILE A 23 5.25 -39.89 23.66
C ILE A 23 4.27 -38.79 23.28
N LEU A 24 3.15 -38.65 24.01
CA LEU A 24 2.15 -37.61 23.76
C LEU A 24 2.75 -36.20 23.82
N LEU A 25 3.56 -35.90 24.85
CA LEU A 25 4.21 -34.60 25.01
C LEU A 25 5.22 -34.31 23.89
N VAL A 26 5.99 -35.32 23.48
CA VAL A 26 6.94 -35.18 22.36
C VAL A 26 6.21 -34.92 21.05
N THR A 27 5.14 -35.68 20.76
CA THR A 27 4.33 -35.48 19.55
C THR A 27 3.67 -34.10 19.56
N LEU A 28 3.08 -33.67 20.67
CA LEU A 28 2.45 -32.36 20.80
C LEU A 28 3.45 -31.23 20.56
N ARG A 29 4.66 -31.32 21.16
CA ARG A 29 5.73 -30.33 20.95
C ARG A 29 6.15 -30.27 19.48
N LEU A 30 6.30 -31.42 18.84
CA LEU A 30 6.68 -31.49 17.43
C LEU A 30 5.60 -30.86 16.53
N THR A 31 4.33 -31.21 16.75
CA THR A 31 3.20 -30.63 16.02
C THR A 31 3.14 -29.11 16.21
N LEU A 32 3.28 -28.63 17.45
CA LEU A 32 3.30 -27.19 17.73
C LEU A 32 4.45 -26.49 17.00
N HIS A 33 5.65 -27.07 17.02
CA HIS A 33 6.82 -26.52 16.32
C HIS A 33 6.62 -26.46 14.81
N VAL A 34 6.00 -27.49 14.22
CA VAL A 34 5.64 -27.50 12.79
C VAL A 34 4.59 -26.44 12.48
N CYS A 35 3.55 -26.30 13.30
CA CYS A 35 2.51 -25.27 13.12
C CYS A 35 3.10 -23.85 13.21
N VAL A 36 3.98 -23.60 14.18
CA VAL A 36 4.69 -22.31 14.30
C VAL A 36 5.61 -22.07 13.11
N GLY A 37 6.32 -23.11 12.65
CA GLY A 37 7.17 -23.04 11.46
C GLY A 37 6.38 -22.70 10.19
N ILE A 38 5.24 -23.35 9.97
CA ILE A 38 4.35 -23.05 8.83
C ILE A 38 3.80 -21.63 8.93
N SER A 39 3.36 -21.21 10.12
CA SER A 39 2.81 -19.87 10.34
C SER A 39 3.84 -18.78 10.07
N THR A 40 5.07 -18.96 10.56
CA THR A 40 6.17 -18.01 10.32
C THR A 40 6.58 -17.98 8.85
N ALA A 41 6.62 -19.12 8.16
CA ALA A 41 6.88 -19.18 6.72
C ALA A 41 5.80 -18.45 5.92
N MET A 42 4.51 -18.63 6.25
CA MET A 42 3.41 -17.90 5.60
C MET A 42 3.52 -16.39 5.82
N VAL A 43 3.83 -15.96 7.04
CA VAL A 43 4.07 -14.53 7.34
C VAL A 43 5.25 -14.00 6.53
N LEU A 44 6.35 -14.74 6.43
CA LEU A 44 7.51 -14.31 5.65
C LEU A 44 7.20 -14.21 4.16
N ILE A 45 6.52 -15.21 3.59
CA ILE A 45 6.07 -15.19 2.19
C ILE A 45 5.15 -14.00 1.96
N PHE A 46 4.22 -13.75 2.88
CA PHE A 46 3.33 -12.61 2.84
C PHE A 46 4.09 -11.27 2.85
N LEU A 47 5.07 -11.10 3.74
CA LEU A 47 5.90 -9.89 3.81
C LEU A 47 6.77 -9.71 2.56
N VAL A 48 7.30 -10.79 1.99
CA VAL A 48 8.08 -10.74 0.74
C VAL A 48 7.18 -10.37 -0.44
N ALA A 49 5.97 -10.95 -0.52
CA ALA A 49 4.98 -10.61 -1.52
C ALA A 49 4.54 -9.15 -1.40
N LEU A 50 4.29 -8.68 -0.17
CA LEU A 50 3.95 -7.29 0.13
C LEU A 50 5.08 -6.36 -0.32
N ARG A 51 6.33 -6.63 0.07
CA ARG A 51 7.50 -5.84 -0.36
C ARG A 51 7.63 -5.78 -1.88
N ARG A 52 7.49 -6.92 -2.57
CA ARG A 52 7.55 -6.98 -4.04
C ARG A 52 6.41 -6.18 -4.68
N ALA A 53 5.21 -6.29 -4.15
CA ALA A 53 4.05 -5.54 -4.63
C ALA A 53 4.22 -4.04 -4.38
N THR A 54 4.68 -3.61 -3.21
CA THR A 54 5.01 -2.21 -2.90
C THR A 54 6.08 -1.68 -3.87
N LEU A 55 7.18 -2.43 -4.08
CA LEU A 55 8.23 -2.01 -5.01
C LEU A 55 7.73 -1.90 -6.46
N ARG A 56 6.89 -2.85 -6.90
CA ARG A 56 6.26 -2.79 -8.23
C ARG A 56 5.28 -1.62 -8.34
N PHE A 57 4.51 -1.35 -7.29
CA PHE A 57 3.60 -0.20 -7.24
C PHE A 57 4.40 1.10 -7.36
N CYS A 58 5.43 1.29 -6.53
CA CYS A 58 6.32 2.45 -6.59
C CYS A 58 7.00 2.60 -7.96
N ALA A 59 7.42 1.50 -8.59
CA ALA A 59 7.99 1.53 -9.94
C ALA A 59 6.95 1.78 -11.06
N SER A 60 5.67 1.49 -10.80
CA SER A 60 4.58 1.64 -11.77
C SER A 60 3.95 3.03 -11.79
N VAL A 61 4.22 3.87 -10.78
CA VAL A 61 3.78 5.27 -10.78
C VAL A 61 4.53 5.96 -11.91
N ARG A 62 3.87 6.06 -13.07
CA ARG A 62 4.42 6.76 -14.21
C ARG A 62 4.49 8.24 -13.83
N PRO A 63 5.64 8.90 -14.02
CA PRO A 63 5.67 10.32 -13.82
C PRO A 63 4.69 10.97 -14.79
N PHE A 64 3.96 11.97 -14.32
CA PHE A 64 3.10 12.78 -15.18
C PHE A 64 3.82 14.07 -15.54
N HIS A 65 3.53 14.56 -16.73
CA HIS A 65 4.19 15.73 -17.27
C HIS A 65 3.37 16.97 -16.94
N ILE A 66 3.94 17.91 -16.21
CA ILE A 66 3.28 19.19 -15.94
C ILE A 66 3.48 20.06 -17.19
N LEU A 67 2.46 20.11 -18.05
CA LEU A 67 2.46 20.82 -19.35
C LEU A 67 2.89 22.30 -19.25
N LYS A 68 2.75 22.93 -18.08
CA LYS A 68 3.04 24.35 -17.87
C LYS A 68 4.49 24.63 -17.45
N THR A 69 5.16 23.69 -16.80
CA THR A 69 6.50 23.87 -16.24
C THR A 69 7.55 22.97 -16.88
N ASP A 70 7.15 22.09 -17.81
CA ASP A 70 8.01 21.08 -18.44
C ASP A 70 8.70 20.16 -17.43
N GLN A 71 8.12 20.06 -16.22
CA GLN A 71 8.64 19.24 -15.15
C GLN A 71 7.95 17.88 -15.10
N ILE A 72 8.77 16.87 -14.84
CA ILE A 72 8.39 15.49 -14.62
C ILE A 72 8.16 15.33 -13.13
N ASP A 73 6.91 15.13 -12.72
CA ASP A 73 6.53 14.95 -11.32
C ASP A 73 5.88 13.58 -11.11
N CYS A 74 5.91 13.08 -9.87
CA CYS A 74 5.39 11.77 -9.49
C CYS A 74 4.22 11.93 -8.53
N GLU A 75 3.15 11.14 -8.71
CA GLU A 75 2.02 11.15 -7.78
C GLU A 75 2.49 10.68 -6.39
N ILE A 76 2.48 11.59 -5.42
CA ILE A 76 2.82 11.27 -4.04
C ILE A 76 1.59 10.66 -3.38
N ARG A 77 1.59 9.34 -3.21
CA ARG A 77 0.64 8.65 -2.35
C ARG A 77 1.26 8.29 -1.01
N PRO A 78 0.52 8.40 0.10
CA PRO A 78 0.97 7.86 1.38
C PRO A 78 1.33 6.38 1.23
N PRO A 79 2.51 5.93 1.71
CA PRO A 79 2.89 4.51 1.63
C PRO A 79 1.86 3.58 2.28
N SER A 80 1.18 4.06 3.33
CA SER A 80 0.08 3.35 3.99
C SER A 80 -1.08 3.08 3.04
N ASP A 81 -1.45 4.04 2.18
CA ASP A 81 -2.51 3.86 1.19
C ASP A 81 -2.17 2.74 0.20
N GLY A 82 -0.93 2.73 -0.31
CA GLY A 82 -0.44 1.67 -1.17
C GLY A 82 -0.44 0.29 -0.49
N VAL A 83 0.01 0.20 0.77
CA VAL A 83 0.02 -1.05 1.54
C VAL A 83 -1.39 -1.59 1.75
N TRP A 84 -2.35 -0.76 2.14
CA TRP A 84 -3.73 -1.18 2.36
C TRP A 84 -4.41 -1.62 1.06
N HIS A 85 -4.15 -0.96 -0.06
CA HIS A 85 -4.67 -1.36 -1.37
C HIS A 85 -4.04 -2.67 -1.88
N VAL A 86 -2.74 -2.88 -1.68
CA VAL A 86 -2.09 -4.15 -1.98
C VAL A 86 -2.67 -5.28 -1.11
N LEU A 87 -2.86 -5.02 0.18
CA LEU A 87 -3.55 -5.93 1.09
C LEU A 87 -4.98 -6.25 0.60
N ALA A 88 -5.74 -5.25 0.15
CA ALA A 88 -7.07 -5.45 -0.40
C ALA A 88 -7.05 -6.35 -1.65
N PHE A 89 -6.04 -6.18 -2.51
CA PHE A 89 -5.87 -6.98 -3.72
C PHE A 89 -5.47 -8.42 -3.40
N ILE A 90 -4.53 -8.62 -2.49
CA ILE A 90 -4.11 -9.95 -2.03
C ILE A 90 -5.28 -10.64 -1.31
N TRP A 91 -6.01 -9.94 -0.43
CA TRP A 91 -7.17 -10.50 0.27
C TRP A 91 -8.25 -10.94 -0.71
N ARG A 92 -8.48 -10.17 -1.78
CA ARG A 92 -9.44 -10.55 -2.82
C ARG A 92 -9.10 -11.89 -3.48
N VAL A 93 -7.81 -12.26 -3.57
CA VAL A 93 -7.38 -13.59 -4.04
C VAL A 93 -7.82 -14.70 -3.07
N PHE A 94 -7.98 -14.39 -1.78
CA PHE A 94 -8.41 -15.33 -0.75
C PHE A 94 -9.92 -15.32 -0.44
N GLY A 95 -10.70 -14.40 -1.04
CA GLY A 95 -12.17 -14.46 -1.03
C GLY A 95 -12.91 -13.12 -0.83
N SER A 96 -14.24 -13.19 -0.83
CA SER A 96 -15.18 -12.04 -0.83
C SER A 96 -16.16 -12.00 0.37
N GLY A 97 -15.81 -12.67 1.47
CA GLY A 97 -16.67 -12.81 2.65
C GLY A 97 -17.00 -11.50 3.39
N ARG A 98 -17.86 -11.59 4.42
CA ARG A 98 -18.32 -10.43 5.23
C ARG A 98 -17.17 -9.60 5.80
N LEU A 99 -16.07 -10.26 6.19
CA LEU A 99 -14.90 -9.60 6.75
C LEU A 99 -14.14 -8.76 5.70
N TYR A 100 -14.05 -9.25 4.46
CA TYR A 100 -13.48 -8.49 3.35
C TYR A 100 -14.35 -7.27 3.01
N GLN A 101 -15.67 -7.42 3.00
CA GLN A 101 -16.58 -6.28 2.81
C GLN A 101 -16.49 -5.24 3.94
N ALA A 102 -16.30 -5.68 5.19
CA ALA A 102 -16.08 -4.78 6.32
C ALA A 102 -14.74 -4.04 6.18
N PHE A 103 -13.69 -4.74 5.74
CA PHE A 103 -12.39 -4.14 5.44
C PHE A 103 -12.48 -3.11 4.30
N LEU A 104 -13.15 -3.42 3.20
CA LEU A 104 -13.37 -2.46 2.11
C LEU A 104 -14.16 -1.24 2.57
N ARG A 105 -15.19 -1.42 3.40
CA ARG A 105 -15.94 -0.30 3.99
C ARG A 105 -15.07 0.56 4.90
N TRP A 106 -14.18 -0.04 5.67
CA TRP A 106 -13.22 0.69 6.51
C TRP A 106 -12.23 1.48 5.66
N LEU A 107 -11.64 0.84 4.64
CA LEU A 107 -10.66 1.44 3.74
C LEU A 107 -11.26 2.62 2.96
N ASN A 108 -12.51 2.47 2.51
CA ASN A 108 -13.22 3.51 1.77
C ASN A 108 -13.95 4.54 2.66
N ARG A 109 -13.95 4.38 4.00
CA ARG A 109 -14.77 5.21 4.89
C ARG A 109 -14.58 6.70 4.67
N LYS A 110 -13.35 7.16 4.44
CA LYS A 110 -13.06 8.58 4.19
C LYS A 110 -13.63 9.09 2.86
N TYR A 111 -13.72 8.24 1.85
CA TYR A 111 -14.19 8.61 0.50
C TYR A 111 -15.71 8.54 0.38
N LEU A 112 -16.37 7.71 1.20
CA LEU A 112 -17.84 7.56 1.18
C LEU A 112 -18.60 8.84 1.56
N HIS A 113 -17.94 9.78 2.23
CA HIS A 113 -18.56 11.03 2.71
C HIS A 113 -18.14 12.26 1.90
N TRP A 114 -17.51 12.08 0.74
CA TRP A 114 -16.99 13.21 -0.05
C TRP A 114 -18.07 14.14 -0.60
N ASP A 115 -19.30 13.64 -0.75
CA ASP A 115 -20.47 14.44 -1.16
C ASP A 115 -21.29 14.96 0.04
N THR A 116 -20.97 14.53 1.26
CA THR A 116 -21.62 15.02 2.48
C THR A 116 -21.01 16.36 2.87
N ARG A 117 -21.83 17.30 3.35
CA ARG A 117 -21.33 18.60 3.80
C ARG A 117 -20.49 18.43 5.05
N PHE A 118 -19.44 19.24 5.18
CA PHE A 118 -18.60 19.23 6.38
C PHE A 118 -19.40 19.53 7.65
N GLU A 119 -20.39 20.43 7.56
CA GLU A 119 -21.31 20.78 8.66
C GLU A 119 -22.10 19.57 9.17
N ASP A 120 -22.65 18.76 8.26
CA ASP A 120 -23.43 17.55 8.60
C ASP A 120 -22.58 16.49 9.30
N LEU A 121 -21.25 16.52 9.08
CA LEU A 121 -20.27 15.64 9.72
C LEU A 121 -19.68 16.24 11.01
N GLY A 122 -20.04 17.47 11.38
CA GLY A 122 -19.42 18.20 12.50
C GLY A 122 -17.95 18.53 12.26
N GLN A 123 -17.53 18.64 11.00
CA GLN A 123 -16.15 18.88 10.58
C GLN A 123 -15.94 20.33 10.13
N ASN A 124 -14.71 20.82 10.30
CA ASN A 124 -14.30 22.12 9.76
C ASN A 124 -13.69 21.93 8.36
N ALA A 125 -14.26 22.62 7.37
CA ALA A 125 -13.81 22.56 5.97
C ALA A 125 -12.32 22.85 5.81
N ALA A 126 -11.82 23.92 6.43
CA ALA A 126 -10.41 24.32 6.31
C ALA A 126 -9.49 23.24 6.91
N THR A 127 -9.86 22.65 8.04
CA THR A 127 -9.07 21.59 8.67
C THR A 127 -9.00 20.34 7.79
N GLU A 128 -10.12 19.89 7.24
CA GLU A 128 -10.18 18.69 6.38
C GLU A 128 -9.43 18.90 5.06
N VAL A 129 -9.65 20.04 4.40
CA VAL A 129 -8.97 20.41 3.15
C VAL A 129 -7.46 20.49 3.37
N LEU A 130 -6.99 21.21 4.38
CA LEU A 130 -5.55 21.34 4.66
C LEU A 130 -4.94 20.01 5.11
N SER A 131 -5.69 19.18 5.84
CA SER A 131 -5.26 17.83 6.20
C SER A 131 -5.07 16.96 4.96
N TYR A 132 -5.99 17.03 4.00
CA TYR A 132 -5.85 16.35 2.72
C TYR A 132 -4.62 16.85 1.96
N CYS A 133 -4.42 18.17 1.85
CA CYS A 133 -3.26 18.72 1.18
C CYS A 133 -1.94 18.23 1.77
N ARG A 134 -1.81 18.21 3.10
CA ARG A 134 -0.62 17.67 3.78
C ARG A 134 -0.43 16.18 3.54
N THR A 135 -1.51 15.41 3.55
CA THR A 135 -1.46 13.95 3.39
C THR A 135 -1.00 13.55 1.98
N TYR A 136 -1.47 14.26 0.97
CA TYR A 136 -1.20 13.95 -0.44
C TYR A 136 -0.15 14.88 -1.08
N GLY A 137 0.57 15.66 -0.29
CA GLY A 137 1.62 16.55 -0.79
C GLY A 137 1.14 17.67 -1.71
N VAL A 138 -0.15 18.05 -1.65
CA VAL A 138 -0.65 19.18 -2.42
C VAL A 138 -0.08 20.46 -1.82
N GLN A 139 0.59 21.26 -2.66
CA GLN A 139 1.17 22.53 -2.26
C GLN A 139 0.07 23.46 -1.69
N VAL A 140 0.24 23.86 -0.43
CA VAL A 140 -0.67 24.79 0.27
C VAL A 140 -0.29 26.23 -0.01
N GLU A 141 1.02 26.52 -0.05
CA GLU A 141 1.55 27.86 -0.25
C GLU A 141 2.45 27.94 -1.50
N PRO A 142 2.25 28.95 -2.37
CA PRO A 142 1.20 29.96 -2.33
C PRO A 142 -0.19 29.37 -2.64
N TRP A 143 -1.25 29.88 -2.00
CA TRP A 143 -2.61 29.43 -2.26
C TRP A 143 -3.09 29.92 -3.63
N VAL A 144 -3.21 29.01 -4.61
CA VAL A 144 -3.51 29.33 -6.03
C VAL A 144 -4.95 29.00 -6.45
N TRP A 145 -5.81 28.69 -5.50
CA TRP A 145 -7.19 28.25 -5.75
C TRP A 145 -8.18 29.42 -5.64
N GLU A 146 -9.30 29.33 -6.37
CA GLU A 146 -10.34 30.38 -6.40
C GLU A 146 -10.95 30.64 -5.02
N LYS A 147 -11.24 29.56 -4.29
CA LYS A 147 -11.83 29.60 -2.95
C LYS A 147 -10.79 29.32 -1.88
N SER A 148 -10.93 29.96 -0.73
CA SER A 148 -10.13 29.62 0.46
C SER A 148 -10.51 28.24 1.01
N ALA A 149 -9.63 27.62 1.81
CA ALA A 149 -9.87 26.27 2.33
C ALA A 149 -11.18 26.13 3.14
N GLY A 150 -11.64 27.21 3.77
CA GLY A 150 -12.86 27.23 4.59
C GLY A 150 -14.15 27.45 3.80
N GLU A 151 -14.06 27.84 2.52
CA GLU A 151 -15.22 28.14 1.67
C GLU A 151 -15.79 26.91 0.95
N TYR A 152 -15.10 25.77 1.02
CA TYR A 152 -15.58 24.52 0.43
C TYR A 152 -16.64 23.88 1.34
N THR A 153 -17.74 23.43 0.75
CA THR A 153 -18.83 22.77 1.47
C THR A 153 -18.65 21.26 1.57
N THR A 154 -18.00 20.65 0.58
CA THR A 154 -17.72 19.21 0.51
C THR A 154 -16.30 18.94 0.00
N MET A 155 -15.79 17.72 0.20
CA MET A 155 -14.48 17.32 -0.32
C MET A 155 -14.50 17.17 -1.85
N ASN A 156 -15.64 16.78 -2.43
CA ASN A 156 -15.79 16.67 -3.88
C ASN A 156 -15.75 18.06 -4.56
N GLU A 157 -16.30 19.09 -3.91
CA GLU A 157 -16.17 20.47 -4.36
C GLU A 157 -14.71 20.94 -4.36
N TRP A 158 -13.95 20.61 -3.31
CA TRP A 158 -12.51 20.84 -3.30
C TRP A 158 -11.80 20.09 -4.45
N PHE A 159 -12.22 18.85 -4.75
CA PHE A 159 -11.57 18.02 -5.76
C PHE A 159 -11.74 18.59 -7.16
N THR A 160 -12.86 19.27 -7.39
CA THR A 160 -13.22 19.96 -8.63
C THR A 160 -12.87 21.46 -8.62
N ARG A 161 -12.05 21.91 -7.65
CA ARG A 161 -11.66 23.32 -7.51
C ARG A 161 -11.03 23.90 -8.77
N LYS A 162 -11.24 25.20 -8.97
CA LYS A 162 -10.62 26.00 -10.03
C LYS A 162 -9.44 26.80 -9.49
N SER A 163 -8.49 27.11 -10.37
CA SER A 163 -7.39 28.02 -10.03
C SER A 163 -7.84 29.47 -10.10
N SER A 164 -7.36 30.31 -9.20
CA SER A 164 -7.63 31.75 -9.19
C SER A 164 -7.13 32.49 -10.43
N ARG A 165 -6.21 31.89 -11.20
CA ARG A 165 -5.67 32.47 -12.46
C ARG A 165 -6.52 32.18 -13.70
N THR A 166 -7.65 31.49 -13.58
CA THR A 166 -8.50 31.13 -14.72
C THR A 166 -9.54 32.22 -15.04
N SER A 167 -9.10 33.48 -15.09
CA SER A 167 -9.90 34.63 -15.55
C SER A 167 -9.14 35.44 -16.60
N SER A 168 -8.78 34.83 -17.72
CA SER A 168 -8.59 35.55 -19.00
C SER A 168 -8.37 34.60 -20.18
N SER A 169 -9.29 34.72 -21.15
CA SER A 169 -9.18 34.36 -22.58
C SER A 169 -8.68 32.96 -22.94
N THR A 170 -9.60 32.09 -23.33
CA THR A 170 -9.57 31.48 -24.67
C THR A 170 -10.98 30.98 -24.98
N SER A 171 -11.77 31.85 -25.61
CA SER A 171 -12.80 31.40 -26.56
C SER A 171 -12.08 30.73 -27.72
N ALA A 172 -11.72 29.45 -27.59
CA ALA A 172 -11.39 28.61 -28.73
C ALA A 172 -12.57 27.68 -28.95
N THR A 173 -13.45 28.14 -29.82
CA THR A 173 -14.23 27.38 -30.79
C THR A 173 -13.84 25.89 -30.84
N TRP A 174 -14.45 25.06 -29.99
CA TRP A 174 -14.54 23.62 -30.22
C TRP A 174 -15.81 23.35 -31.04
N ALA A 175 -15.82 23.88 -32.25
CA ALA A 175 -16.70 23.39 -33.29
C ALA A 175 -16.01 22.16 -33.94
N SER A 176 -16.64 21.01 -33.78
CA SER A 176 -16.62 19.88 -34.73
C SER A 176 -15.27 19.44 -35.31
N ARG A 177 -14.69 18.37 -34.76
CA ARG A 177 -14.05 17.33 -35.58
C ARG A 177 -14.13 15.97 -34.90
N SER A 178 -15.23 15.26 -35.18
CA SER A 178 -15.23 13.82 -35.20
C SER A 178 -14.35 13.34 -36.36
N THR A 179 -13.22 12.73 -36.09
CA THR A 179 -12.64 11.67 -36.94
C THR A 179 -11.61 10.89 -36.13
N SER A 180 -11.97 9.66 -35.80
CA SER A 180 -11.11 8.47 -35.76
C SER A 180 -9.61 8.71 -36.02
N SER A 181 -8.78 8.53 -34.99
CA SER A 181 -7.43 7.95 -35.17
C SER A 181 -6.89 7.35 -33.87
N THR A 182 -6.71 6.04 -33.96
CA THR A 182 -5.92 5.11 -33.15
C THR A 182 -4.79 5.76 -32.33
N TRP A 183 -4.85 5.64 -31.00
CA TRP A 183 -3.74 5.96 -30.12
C TRP A 183 -2.63 4.91 -30.29
N SER A 184 -1.58 5.22 -31.05
CA SER A 184 -0.35 4.43 -31.03
C SER A 184 0.53 4.89 -29.87
N ILE A 185 0.59 4.11 -28.79
CA ILE A 185 1.53 4.32 -27.69
C ILE A 185 2.91 3.92 -28.18
N ARG A 186 3.78 4.90 -28.49
CA ARG A 186 5.19 4.65 -28.75
C ARG A 186 5.90 4.52 -27.40
N ALA A 187 6.17 3.28 -27.00
CA ALA A 187 6.95 2.96 -25.81
C ALA A 187 8.44 3.23 -26.09
N THR A 188 8.99 4.32 -25.55
CA THR A 188 10.44 4.53 -25.50
C THR A 188 10.96 3.88 -24.22
N SER A 189 11.60 2.72 -24.36
CA SER A 189 12.33 2.06 -23.28
C SER A 189 13.57 2.87 -22.92
N CYS A 190 13.61 3.45 -21.71
CA CYS A 190 14.81 4.10 -21.20
C CYS A 190 15.58 3.12 -20.32
N THR A 191 16.67 2.56 -20.86
CA THR A 191 17.68 1.78 -20.13
C THR A 191 18.43 2.69 -19.16
N SER A 192 18.27 2.47 -17.85
CA SER A 192 19.02 3.17 -16.80
C SER A 192 20.47 2.69 -16.74
N ARG A 193 21.41 3.60 -17.04
CA ARG A 193 22.85 3.43 -16.81
C ARG A 193 23.16 3.71 -15.34
N LEU A 194 23.48 2.67 -14.55
CA LEU A 194 24.00 2.80 -13.19
C LEU A 194 25.38 3.50 -13.25
N GLN A 195 25.52 4.64 -12.56
CA GLN A 195 26.81 5.20 -12.17
C GLN A 195 27.12 4.73 -10.75
N THR A 196 28.02 3.75 -10.64
CA THR A 196 28.71 3.40 -9.39
C THR A 196 29.93 4.29 -9.22
N THR A 197 29.92 5.12 -8.19
CA THR A 197 31.07 5.88 -7.69
C THR A 197 31.75 5.09 -6.57
N THR A 198 33.00 4.65 -6.79
CA THR A 198 33.91 4.32 -5.68
C THR A 198 35.37 4.54 -6.08
N ALA A 199 35.98 5.47 -5.33
CA ALA A 199 37.36 5.50 -4.83
C ALA A 199 38.55 5.35 -5.80
N THR A 200 39.19 6.50 -6.05
CA THR A 200 40.63 6.82 -5.90
C THR A 200 41.59 5.63 -5.66
N THR A 201 42.62 5.47 -6.50
CA THR A 201 44.06 5.45 -6.13
C THR A 201 44.96 5.28 -7.37
N HIS A 202 45.83 6.28 -7.58
CA HIS A 202 47.17 6.30 -8.18
C HIS A 202 47.58 5.47 -9.44
N ARG A 203 48.17 6.26 -10.36
CA ARG A 203 49.47 6.09 -11.06
C ARG A 203 49.55 5.42 -12.44
N LEU A 204 50.02 6.30 -13.34
CA LEU A 204 51.13 6.16 -14.30
C LEU A 204 50.82 5.60 -15.70
N ARG A 205 51.12 6.48 -16.69
CA ARG A 205 51.91 6.27 -17.93
C ARG A 205 51.51 5.09 -18.83
N ALA A 206 51.49 5.18 -20.15
CA ALA A 206 51.81 6.20 -21.14
C ALA A 206 51.32 5.65 -22.51
N ARG A 207 51.35 6.50 -23.54
CA ARG A 207 51.57 6.25 -24.98
C ARG A 207 51.94 4.79 -25.31
N TRP A 208 51.35 4.14 -26.31
CA TRP A 208 51.24 4.51 -27.72
C TRP A 208 49.95 4.00 -28.34
#